data_AF-A0A6A0HZ11-F1
#
_entry.id   AF-A0A6A0HZ11-F1
#
_cell.length_a   1.000
_cell.length_b   1.000
_cell.length_c   1.000
_cell.angle_alpha   90.00
_cell.angle_beta   90.00
_cell.angle_gamma   90.00
#
_symmetry.space_group_name_H-M   'P 1'
#
loop_
_entity.id
_entity.type
_entity.pdbx_description
1 polymer ?
#
loop_
_entity_poly.entity_id
_entity_poly.type
_entity_poly.pdbx_seq_one_letter_code
_entity_poly.pdbx_strand_id
1 'polypeptide(L)'
;MPDLSITFCGIKSPNPFWLASAPPTNSGYQVARAFDAGWGGAVWKTIGETIVNVSSRYSAVHYANQKVMGLNNIELITDRSLEENLREIRDIKKRYPNNALIVSLMVESKREAWHEVVKRTEDTGCDGLELNFGCPHGMSERGMGSAVGQVPDYACQITEWVKEVATTPVMIKLTPNITDIRYIARAAVRGGADALSMINTINSITSIDLDTFVPRPAVRNLTSHGGYCGPAVKPIALNMVHSVAADAEMPRRVPISGIGGIQSWSDATEFMLLGATSVQVCTAVMHYGFRIVEGMIEGMENWMREKGFAKTTDFIGKSLHHVADWGDLDLNYAIKANINQETCIHCGLCYIACEDGCHQSIRMTQQNGSNHYEVIEEKCVGCNMCSIVCPVEGCITMIDQTNGKPEMSWKQYQKLLAEGKIAPIQPPVHV
;
A
#
# COMPACT_ATOMS: atom_id res chain seq x y z
N MET A 1 -27.85 3.71 7.48
CA MET A 1 -26.74 3.11 6.70
C MET A 1 -25.51 3.96 6.95
N PRO A 2 -24.32 3.38 7.14
CA PRO A 2 -23.08 4.14 7.25
C PRO A 2 -22.86 5.01 6.02
N ASP A 3 -22.26 6.18 6.22
CA ASP A 3 -21.94 7.14 5.17
C ASP A 3 -20.48 6.96 4.76
N LEU A 4 -20.27 6.45 3.55
CA LEU A 4 -18.95 6.27 2.95
C LEU A 4 -18.41 7.54 2.31
N SER A 5 -19.20 8.60 2.15
CA SER A 5 -18.73 9.80 1.48
C SER A 5 -17.53 10.41 2.21
N ILE A 6 -16.58 10.94 1.43
CA ILE A 6 -15.37 11.55 1.96
C ILE A 6 -15.18 12.97 1.40
N THR A 7 -14.43 13.77 2.16
CA THR A 7 -13.84 15.02 1.68
C THR A 7 -12.33 14.91 1.75
N PHE A 8 -11.67 14.88 0.61
CA PHE A 8 -10.23 14.74 0.46
C PHE A 8 -9.61 16.07 0.04
N CYS A 9 -9.08 16.81 1.00
CA CYS A 9 -8.57 18.17 0.79
C CYS A 9 -9.54 19.10 0.04
N GLY A 10 -10.81 19.10 0.44
CA GLY A 10 -11.89 19.88 -0.19
C GLY A 10 -12.58 19.19 -1.36
N ILE A 11 -11.99 18.13 -1.94
CA ILE A 11 -12.60 17.33 -3.00
C ILE A 11 -13.62 16.36 -2.40
N LYS A 12 -14.88 16.47 -2.81
CA LYS A 12 -15.94 15.54 -2.37
C LYS A 12 -15.94 14.29 -3.22
N SER A 13 -16.17 13.14 -2.59
CA SER A 13 -16.30 11.85 -3.29
C SER A 13 -17.38 10.99 -2.63
N PRO A 14 -18.20 10.24 -3.41
CA PRO A 14 -19.25 9.40 -2.87
C PRO A 14 -18.76 8.27 -1.95
N ASN A 15 -17.52 7.82 -2.12
CA ASN A 15 -16.88 6.77 -1.32
C ASN A 15 -15.35 6.90 -1.42
N PRO A 16 -14.55 6.24 -0.54
CA PRO A 16 -13.10 6.40 -0.54
C PRO A 16 -12.39 5.61 -1.65
N PHE A 17 -13.10 4.86 -2.49
CA PHE A 17 -12.51 3.96 -3.48
C PHE A 17 -12.29 4.68 -4.82
N TRP A 18 -11.03 4.96 -5.13
CA TRP A 18 -10.64 5.64 -6.34
C TRP A 18 -9.86 4.72 -7.28
N LEU A 19 -9.98 4.92 -8.58
CA LEU A 19 -9.04 4.31 -9.52
C LEU A 19 -7.69 5.04 -9.49
N ALA A 20 -6.59 4.29 -9.49
CA ALA A 20 -5.26 4.89 -9.57
C ALA A 20 -4.91 5.34 -11.00
N SER A 21 -4.04 6.35 -11.13
CA SER A 21 -3.43 6.77 -12.42
C SER A 21 -2.64 5.61 -13.02
N ALA A 22 -3.25 4.91 -13.99
CA ALA A 22 -2.81 3.61 -14.48
C ALA A 22 -3.59 3.21 -15.76
N PRO A 23 -3.36 2.02 -16.37
CA PRO A 23 -4.11 1.59 -17.57
C PRO A 23 -5.64 1.65 -17.44
N PRO A 24 -6.27 1.35 -16.27
CA PRO A 24 -7.72 1.49 -16.10
C PRO A 24 -8.26 2.92 -16.19
N THR A 25 -7.42 3.95 -16.22
CA THR A 25 -7.81 5.37 -16.29
C THR A 25 -7.19 6.11 -17.49
N ASN A 26 -6.85 5.39 -18.55
CA ASN A 26 -6.22 5.96 -19.75
C ASN A 26 -7.21 6.67 -20.69
N SER A 27 -8.53 6.52 -20.49
CA SER A 27 -9.54 7.14 -21.33
C SER A 27 -10.84 7.46 -20.61
N GLY A 28 -11.57 8.43 -21.15
CA GLY A 28 -12.87 8.83 -20.64
C GLY A 28 -13.87 7.70 -20.65
N TYR A 29 -13.83 6.84 -21.68
CA TYR A 29 -14.66 5.63 -21.73
C TYR A 29 -14.46 4.71 -20.52
N GLN A 30 -13.20 4.47 -20.14
CA GLN A 30 -12.89 3.62 -18.99
C GLN A 30 -13.33 4.28 -17.67
N VAL A 31 -13.05 5.57 -17.49
CA VAL A 31 -13.42 6.32 -16.28
C VAL A 31 -14.95 6.40 -16.14
N ALA A 32 -15.69 6.66 -17.23
CA ALA A 32 -17.15 6.65 -17.23
C ALA A 32 -17.70 5.28 -16.77
N ARG A 33 -17.17 4.19 -17.31
CA ARG A 33 -17.58 2.83 -16.91
C ARG A 33 -17.28 2.52 -15.45
N ALA A 34 -16.21 3.06 -14.90
CA ALA A 34 -15.90 2.92 -13.48
C ALA A 34 -16.88 3.71 -12.62
N PHE A 35 -17.18 4.96 -12.97
CA PHE A 35 -18.17 5.75 -12.26
C PHE A 35 -19.57 5.13 -12.33
N ASP A 36 -19.97 4.61 -13.49
CA ASP A 36 -21.24 3.87 -13.65
C ASP A 36 -21.28 2.60 -12.77
N ALA A 37 -20.14 1.98 -12.47
CA ALA A 37 -20.03 0.82 -11.58
C ALA A 37 -20.01 1.20 -10.08
N GLY A 38 -19.88 2.49 -9.74
CA GLY A 38 -19.92 2.97 -8.35
C GLY A 38 -18.59 3.45 -7.76
N TRP A 39 -17.51 3.57 -8.56
CA TRP A 39 -16.25 4.16 -8.08
C TRP A 39 -16.45 5.61 -7.64
N GLY A 40 -16.01 5.95 -6.43
CA GLY A 40 -16.16 7.29 -5.88
C GLY A 40 -15.27 8.33 -6.57
N GLY A 41 -14.16 7.89 -7.15
CA GLY A 41 -13.24 8.77 -7.85
C GLY A 41 -12.29 8.04 -8.80
N ALA A 42 -11.56 8.81 -9.59
CA ALA A 42 -10.52 8.31 -10.46
C ALA A 42 -9.40 9.33 -10.56
N VAL A 43 -8.17 8.84 -10.54
CA VAL A 43 -7.00 9.60 -10.94
C VAL A 43 -6.69 9.26 -12.39
N TRP A 44 -6.84 10.23 -13.28
CA TRP A 44 -6.60 10.09 -14.71
C TRP A 44 -5.15 9.68 -14.97
N LYS A 45 -4.91 8.80 -15.96
CA LYS A 45 -3.56 8.37 -16.34
C LYS A 45 -2.67 9.58 -16.59
N THR A 46 -1.44 9.53 -16.09
CA THR A 46 -0.51 10.65 -16.17
C THR A 46 -0.40 11.22 -17.60
N ILE A 47 -0.66 12.52 -17.73
CA ILE A 47 -0.50 13.30 -18.96
C ILE A 47 0.81 14.09 -18.91
N GLY A 48 1.39 14.31 -20.10
CA GLY A 48 2.68 14.95 -20.27
C GLY A 48 2.99 15.12 -21.75
N GLU A 49 4.28 15.23 -22.08
CA GLU A 49 4.73 15.21 -23.48
C GLU A 49 4.42 13.87 -24.15
N THR A 50 4.18 13.90 -25.46
CA THR A 50 3.89 12.69 -26.23
C THR A 50 5.07 11.72 -26.17
N ILE A 51 4.80 10.50 -25.71
CA ILE A 51 5.74 9.39 -25.72
C ILE A 51 5.19 8.22 -26.54
N VAL A 52 6.04 7.24 -26.81
CA VAL A 52 5.64 5.98 -27.45
C VAL A 52 5.98 4.85 -26.50
N ASN A 53 4.97 4.07 -26.12
CA ASN A 53 5.17 2.86 -25.36
C ASN A 53 5.74 1.75 -26.23
N VAL A 54 6.59 0.89 -25.63
CA VAL A 54 6.99 -0.36 -26.25
C VAL A 54 5.83 -1.38 -26.24
N SER A 55 5.92 -2.36 -27.14
CA SER A 55 5.01 -3.52 -27.19
C SER A 55 5.61 -4.67 -26.37
N SER A 56 4.76 -5.43 -25.67
CA SER A 56 5.16 -6.38 -24.61
C SER A 56 5.76 -5.66 -23.40
N ARG A 57 4.88 -5.08 -22.57
CA ARG A 57 5.26 -4.22 -21.44
C ARG A 57 4.74 -4.66 -20.08
N TYR A 58 4.26 -5.89 -20.00
CA TYR A 58 3.76 -6.50 -18.77
C TYR A 58 4.36 -7.89 -18.59
N SER A 59 4.78 -8.18 -17.38
CA SER A 59 5.07 -9.53 -16.91
C SER A 59 4.35 -9.77 -15.59
N ALA A 60 4.26 -11.04 -15.20
CA ALA A 60 3.54 -11.43 -14.00
C ALA A 60 4.38 -12.36 -13.14
N VAL A 61 4.18 -12.26 -11.82
CA VAL A 61 4.56 -13.30 -10.87
C VAL A 61 3.33 -14.18 -10.67
N HIS A 62 3.51 -15.49 -10.81
CA HIS A 62 2.50 -16.50 -10.50
C HIS A 62 2.86 -17.16 -9.17
N TYR A 63 1.87 -17.54 -8.37
CA TYR A 63 2.12 -18.20 -7.09
C TYR A 63 1.16 -19.37 -6.91
N ALA A 64 1.71 -20.57 -6.69
CA ALA A 64 0.97 -21.82 -6.67
C ALA A 64 0.00 -21.93 -7.88
N ASN A 65 -1.29 -22.19 -7.63
CA ASN A 65 -2.30 -22.33 -8.67
C ASN A 65 -2.93 -20.99 -9.11
N GLN A 66 -2.51 -19.87 -8.53
CA GLN A 66 -3.02 -18.55 -8.86
C GLN A 66 -2.19 -17.90 -9.97
N LYS A 67 -2.85 -17.64 -11.11
CA LYS A 67 -2.25 -16.79 -12.14
C LYS A 67 -2.28 -15.33 -11.69
N VAL A 68 -1.21 -14.59 -11.99
CA VAL A 68 -1.08 -13.16 -11.72
C VAL A 68 -1.28 -12.86 -10.23
N MET A 69 -0.33 -13.33 -9.43
CA MET A 69 -0.17 -12.87 -8.04
C MET A 69 0.33 -11.43 -8.00
N GLY A 70 1.23 -11.05 -8.89
CA GLY A 70 1.66 -9.66 -9.07
C GLY A 70 1.94 -9.35 -10.53
N LEU A 71 1.97 -8.06 -10.87
CA LEU A 71 2.34 -7.56 -12.19
C LEU A 71 3.57 -6.68 -12.09
N ASN A 72 4.46 -6.80 -13.05
CA ASN A 72 5.47 -5.80 -13.34
C ASN A 72 5.13 -5.16 -14.69
N ASN A 73 5.41 -3.86 -14.80
CA ASN A 73 5.20 -3.13 -16.04
C ASN A 73 6.40 -2.23 -16.38
N ILE A 74 6.65 -2.10 -17.68
CA ILE A 74 7.54 -1.09 -18.27
C ILE A 74 6.74 -0.06 -19.09
N GLU A 75 5.49 0.21 -18.68
CA GLU A 75 4.62 1.19 -19.33
C GLU A 75 4.94 2.61 -18.88
N LEU A 76 4.92 3.56 -19.80
CA LEU A 76 5.18 4.98 -19.53
C LEU A 76 3.88 5.74 -19.15
N ILE A 77 3.90 7.06 -19.32
CA ILE A 77 2.70 7.91 -19.26
C ILE A 77 1.75 7.62 -20.43
N THR A 78 0.66 8.37 -20.56
CA THR A 78 -0.23 8.21 -21.70
C THR A 78 0.51 8.45 -23.03
N ASP A 79 0.25 7.62 -24.03
CA ASP A 79 0.67 7.82 -25.41
C ASP A 79 -0.38 8.58 -26.24
N ARG A 80 -1.48 8.97 -25.60
CA ARG A 80 -2.56 9.76 -26.21
C ARG A 80 -2.22 11.24 -26.17
N SER A 81 -2.69 12.00 -27.16
CA SER A 81 -2.39 13.43 -27.25
C SER A 81 -2.96 14.19 -26.04
N LEU A 82 -2.28 15.28 -25.67
CA LEU A 82 -2.74 16.17 -24.60
C LEU A 82 -4.16 16.70 -24.88
N GLU A 83 -4.44 17.16 -26.10
CA GLU A 83 -5.76 17.69 -26.48
C GLU A 83 -6.89 16.67 -26.31
N GLU A 84 -6.64 15.42 -26.68
CA GLU A 84 -7.63 14.35 -26.57
C GLU A 84 -7.94 14.04 -25.09
N ASN A 85 -6.91 13.98 -24.25
CA ASN A 85 -7.08 13.81 -22.80
C ASN A 85 -7.86 14.99 -22.20
N LEU A 86 -7.45 16.24 -22.47
CA LEU A 86 -8.09 17.43 -21.89
C LEU A 86 -9.57 17.53 -22.29
N ARG A 87 -9.90 17.20 -23.55
CA ARG A 87 -11.30 17.14 -24.01
C ARG A 87 -12.10 16.10 -23.24
N GLU A 88 -11.58 14.87 -23.12
CA GLU A 88 -12.30 13.80 -22.43
C GLU A 88 -12.44 14.05 -20.93
N ILE A 89 -11.42 14.61 -20.27
CA ILE A 89 -11.49 14.97 -18.85
C ILE A 89 -12.63 15.96 -18.62
N ARG A 90 -12.75 16.99 -19.48
CA ARG A 90 -13.84 17.98 -19.42
C ARG A 90 -15.22 17.32 -19.59
N ASP A 91 -15.36 16.44 -20.58
CA ASP A 91 -16.61 15.74 -20.84
C ASP A 91 -17.00 14.82 -19.68
N ILE A 92 -16.03 14.11 -19.10
CA ILE A 92 -16.24 13.22 -17.95
C ILE A 92 -16.64 14.01 -16.72
N LYS A 93 -15.93 15.09 -16.39
CA LYS A 93 -16.30 15.91 -15.23
C LYS A 93 -17.69 16.50 -15.36
N LYS A 94 -18.08 16.95 -16.56
CA LYS A 94 -19.43 17.45 -16.84
C LYS A 94 -20.50 16.37 -16.65
N ARG A 95 -20.22 15.13 -17.08
CA ARG A 95 -21.16 14.00 -16.98
C ARG A 95 -21.27 13.45 -15.55
N TYR A 96 -20.18 13.50 -14.78
CA TYR A 96 -20.08 12.95 -13.42
C TYR A 96 -19.65 14.03 -12.41
N PRO A 97 -20.47 15.07 -12.17
CA PRO A 97 -20.08 16.21 -11.36
C PRO A 97 -19.79 15.84 -9.89
N ASN A 98 -20.42 14.77 -9.40
CA ASN A 98 -20.32 14.32 -8.01
C ASN A 98 -19.17 13.34 -7.75
N ASN A 99 -18.48 12.85 -8.78
CA ASN A 99 -17.35 11.93 -8.64
C ASN A 99 -16.05 12.73 -8.64
N ALA A 100 -15.09 12.32 -7.82
CA ALA A 100 -13.78 12.95 -7.77
C ALA A 100 -12.97 12.59 -9.03
N LEU A 101 -12.52 13.61 -9.75
CA LEU A 101 -11.68 13.46 -10.93
C LEU A 101 -10.38 14.26 -10.75
N ILE A 102 -9.31 13.53 -10.43
CA ILE A 102 -7.97 14.09 -10.25
C ILE A 102 -7.18 13.80 -11.52
N VAL A 103 -6.38 14.75 -12.00
CA VAL A 103 -5.56 14.55 -13.21
C VAL A 103 -4.09 14.40 -12.82
N SER A 104 -3.50 13.26 -13.19
CA SER A 104 -2.08 13.01 -12.93
C SER A 104 -1.21 13.71 -13.99
N LEU A 105 -0.15 14.40 -13.57
CA LEU A 105 0.72 15.22 -14.41
C LEU A 105 2.19 14.81 -14.28
N MET A 106 2.91 14.84 -15.40
CA MET A 106 4.38 14.76 -15.43
C MET A 106 4.91 15.43 -16.69
N VAL A 107 5.68 16.49 -16.51
CA VAL A 107 6.35 17.24 -17.59
C VAL A 107 7.82 17.47 -17.22
N GLU A 108 8.60 18.00 -18.16
CA GLU A 108 9.99 18.39 -17.92
C GLU A 108 10.10 19.29 -16.67
N SER A 109 11.20 19.17 -15.92
CA SER A 109 11.48 19.94 -14.71
C SER A 109 11.83 21.41 -15.00
N LYS A 110 10.93 22.11 -15.71
CA LYS A 110 10.96 23.54 -16.01
C LYS A 110 9.69 24.18 -15.47
N ARG A 111 9.85 25.30 -14.76
CA ARG A 111 8.75 26.04 -14.13
C ARG A 111 7.66 26.42 -15.14
N GLU A 112 8.05 26.86 -16.34
CA GLU A 112 7.14 27.27 -17.41
C GLU A 112 6.30 26.10 -17.94
N ALA A 113 6.91 24.93 -18.10
CA ALA A 113 6.22 23.72 -18.55
C ALA A 113 5.16 23.28 -17.51
N TRP A 114 5.51 23.33 -16.22
CA TRP A 114 4.57 23.08 -15.13
C TRP A 114 3.45 24.11 -15.11
N HIS A 115 3.75 25.40 -15.27
CA HIS A 115 2.73 26.45 -15.29
C HIS A 115 1.73 26.28 -16.44
N GLU A 116 2.20 25.94 -17.63
CA GLU A 116 1.33 25.73 -18.80
C GLU A 116 0.41 24.52 -18.59
N VAL A 117 0.97 23.36 -18.24
CA VAL A 117 0.17 22.12 -18.13
C VAL A 117 -0.85 22.20 -17.00
N VAL A 118 -0.51 22.85 -15.88
CA VAL A 118 -1.44 23.06 -14.76
C VAL A 118 -2.66 23.86 -15.21
N LYS A 119 -2.46 25.04 -15.80
CA LYS A 119 -3.56 25.91 -16.25
C LYS A 119 -4.48 25.20 -17.23
N ARG A 120 -3.90 24.57 -18.25
CA ARG A 120 -4.65 23.83 -19.27
C ARG A 120 -5.44 22.66 -18.69
N THR A 121 -4.91 22.02 -17.66
CA THR A 121 -5.57 20.90 -16.98
C THR A 121 -6.71 21.41 -16.09
N GLU A 122 -6.50 22.47 -15.31
CA GLU A 122 -7.57 23.07 -14.49
C GLU A 122 -8.72 23.62 -15.36
N ASP A 123 -8.45 24.12 -16.57
CA ASP A 123 -9.46 24.55 -17.56
C ASP A 123 -10.40 23.41 -18.02
N THR A 124 -10.12 22.15 -17.66
CA THR A 124 -11.04 21.02 -17.88
C THR A 124 -12.13 20.94 -16.81
N GLY A 125 -11.94 21.60 -15.68
CA GLY A 125 -12.81 21.53 -14.51
C GLY A 125 -12.50 20.36 -13.57
N CYS A 126 -11.36 19.67 -13.73
CA CYS A 126 -10.95 18.61 -12.80
C CYS A 126 -10.92 19.11 -11.35
N ASP A 127 -11.15 18.21 -10.39
CA ASP A 127 -11.27 18.59 -8.98
C ASP A 127 -9.91 18.80 -8.29
N GLY A 128 -8.82 18.31 -8.90
CA GLY A 128 -7.47 18.44 -8.37
C GLY A 128 -6.43 17.81 -9.28
N LEU A 129 -5.16 17.96 -8.88
CA LEU A 129 -4.00 17.50 -9.63
C LEU A 129 -3.22 16.47 -8.82
N GLU A 130 -2.63 15.49 -9.50
CA GLU A 130 -1.64 14.57 -8.91
C GLU A 130 -0.29 14.73 -9.62
N LEU A 131 0.77 15.14 -8.92
CA LEU A 131 2.11 15.19 -9.52
C LEU A 131 2.78 13.82 -9.39
N ASN A 132 3.09 13.20 -10.52
CA ASN A 132 3.66 11.86 -10.54
C ASN A 132 5.19 11.91 -10.36
N PHE A 133 5.65 11.98 -9.11
CA PHE A 133 7.07 11.82 -8.76
C PHE A 133 7.46 10.35 -8.54
N GLY A 134 6.60 9.41 -8.93
CA GLY A 134 6.77 8.02 -8.56
C GLY A 134 7.25 7.08 -9.67
N CYS A 135 7.12 7.48 -10.95
CA CYS A 135 7.39 6.61 -12.11
C CYS A 135 8.84 6.11 -12.11
N PRO A 136 9.08 4.80 -11.94
CA PRO A 136 10.43 4.28 -11.71
C PRO A 136 11.29 4.12 -12.96
N HIS A 137 10.67 4.00 -14.13
CA HIS A 137 11.31 3.54 -15.36
C HIS A 137 10.96 4.43 -16.56
N GLY A 138 11.90 4.58 -17.49
CA GLY A 138 11.76 5.32 -18.75
C GLY A 138 11.66 6.85 -18.62
N MET A 139 10.98 7.36 -17.59
CA MET A 139 10.90 8.80 -17.27
C MET A 139 12.00 9.23 -16.30
N SER A 140 12.41 8.33 -15.39
CA SER A 140 13.54 8.51 -14.47
C SER A 140 14.86 8.71 -15.20
N GLU A 141 15.09 7.95 -16.26
CA GLU A 141 16.24 8.09 -17.16
C GLU A 141 16.31 9.47 -17.85
N ARG A 142 15.21 10.22 -17.86
CA ARG A 142 15.10 11.58 -18.40
C ARG A 142 15.05 12.66 -17.30
N GLY A 143 15.34 12.30 -16.04
CA GLY A 143 15.32 13.22 -14.91
C GLY A 143 13.93 13.57 -14.35
N MET A 144 12.90 12.81 -14.73
CA MET A 144 11.51 12.98 -14.27
C MET A 144 11.04 11.78 -13.41
N GLY A 145 9.81 11.78 -12.91
CA GLY A 145 9.28 10.64 -12.15
C GLY A 145 10.06 10.38 -10.86
N SER A 146 10.49 9.13 -10.63
CA SER A 146 11.23 8.76 -9.40
C SER A 146 12.57 9.47 -9.26
N ALA A 147 13.18 9.96 -10.35
CA ALA A 147 14.40 10.76 -10.24
C ALA A 147 14.16 12.08 -9.47
N VAL A 148 12.97 12.66 -9.60
CA VAL A 148 12.50 13.77 -8.76
C VAL A 148 12.09 13.24 -7.39
N GLY A 149 11.30 12.17 -7.36
CA GLY A 149 10.74 11.61 -6.12
C GLY A 149 11.73 10.98 -5.15
N GLN A 150 13.01 10.89 -5.51
CA GLN A 150 14.10 10.43 -4.64
C GLN A 150 14.93 11.58 -4.07
N VAL A 151 14.69 12.83 -4.49
CA VAL A 151 15.45 14.00 -4.05
C VAL A 151 14.51 15.03 -3.42
N PRO A 152 14.53 15.18 -2.08
CA PRO A 152 13.63 16.07 -1.36
C PRO A 152 13.61 17.51 -1.88
N ASP A 153 14.77 18.08 -2.20
CA ASP A 153 14.87 19.47 -2.65
C ASP A 153 14.20 19.68 -4.02
N TYR A 154 14.36 18.73 -4.97
CA TYR A 154 13.68 18.80 -6.26
C TYR A 154 12.16 18.60 -6.11
N ALA A 155 11.73 17.67 -5.26
CA ALA A 155 10.30 17.49 -4.99
C ALA A 155 9.66 18.74 -4.37
N CYS A 156 10.34 19.40 -3.44
CA CYS A 156 9.91 20.67 -2.85
C CYS A 156 9.78 21.76 -3.93
N GLN A 157 10.86 21.98 -4.69
CA GLN A 157 10.94 23.01 -5.72
C GLN A 157 9.84 22.87 -6.80
N ILE A 158 9.63 21.67 -7.34
CA ILE A 158 8.61 21.46 -8.36
C ILE A 158 7.21 21.64 -7.77
N THR A 159 7.00 21.22 -6.53
CA THR A 159 5.72 21.45 -5.84
C THR A 159 5.45 22.95 -5.70
N GLU A 160 6.46 23.76 -5.31
CA GLU A 160 6.34 25.21 -5.22
C GLU A 160 5.93 25.82 -6.56
N TRP A 161 6.61 25.47 -7.66
CA TRP A 161 6.27 25.95 -9.01
C TRP A 161 4.82 25.64 -9.38
N VAL A 162 4.33 24.43 -9.09
CA VAL A 162 2.93 24.09 -9.36
C VAL A 162 1.99 24.90 -8.48
N LYS A 163 2.31 25.07 -7.19
CA LYS A 163 1.48 25.82 -6.23
C LYS A 163 1.42 27.32 -6.51
N GLU A 164 2.34 27.88 -7.28
CA GLU A 164 2.27 29.28 -7.72
C GLU A 164 1.10 29.58 -8.67
N VAL A 165 0.65 28.58 -9.42
CA VAL A 165 -0.41 28.76 -10.43
C VAL A 165 -1.65 27.89 -10.20
N ALA A 166 -1.52 26.78 -9.47
CA ALA A 166 -2.63 25.86 -9.21
C ALA A 166 -3.68 26.51 -8.31
N THR A 167 -4.92 26.50 -8.77
CA THR A 167 -6.10 26.95 -8.01
C THR A 167 -6.87 25.79 -7.37
N THR A 168 -6.64 24.57 -7.85
CA THR A 168 -7.17 23.31 -7.31
C THR A 168 -6.17 22.64 -6.37
N PRO A 169 -6.63 21.71 -5.50
CA PRO A 169 -5.74 20.95 -4.62
C PRO A 169 -4.69 20.15 -5.40
N VAL A 170 -3.45 20.16 -4.90
CA VAL A 170 -2.32 19.45 -5.51
C VAL A 170 -1.86 18.31 -4.60
N MET A 171 -1.99 17.09 -5.10
CA MET A 171 -1.55 15.86 -4.45
C MET A 171 -0.21 15.38 -5.03
N ILE A 172 0.74 14.96 -4.20
CA ILE A 172 2.04 14.44 -4.70
C ILE A 172 2.11 12.93 -4.56
N LYS A 173 2.38 12.22 -5.66
CA LYS A 173 2.50 10.76 -5.68
C LYS A 173 3.93 10.32 -5.40
N LEU A 174 4.13 9.67 -4.27
CA LEU A 174 5.45 9.30 -3.76
C LEU A 174 5.94 7.94 -4.29
N THR A 175 7.24 7.84 -4.57
CA THR A 175 7.90 6.59 -4.93
C THR A 175 8.23 5.78 -3.68
N PRO A 176 8.08 4.43 -3.69
CA PRO A 176 8.59 3.58 -2.62
C PRO A 176 10.08 3.25 -2.76
N ASN A 177 10.71 3.63 -3.88
CA ASN A 177 12.09 3.27 -4.20
C ASN A 177 13.08 4.22 -3.50
N ILE A 178 12.98 4.31 -2.17
CA ILE A 178 13.73 5.25 -1.34
C ILE A 178 14.00 4.61 0.03
N THR A 179 15.05 5.07 0.72
CA THR A 179 15.39 4.59 2.07
C THR A 179 14.33 4.99 3.09
N ASP A 180 13.86 6.24 3.03
CA ASP A 180 12.85 6.76 3.94
C ASP A 180 11.91 7.72 3.20
N ILE A 181 10.65 7.30 3.05
CA ILE A 181 9.62 8.06 2.35
C ILE A 181 9.25 9.36 3.07
N ARG A 182 9.49 9.45 4.40
CA ARG A 182 9.14 10.63 5.21
C ARG A 182 9.86 11.88 4.74
N TYR A 183 11.13 11.76 4.32
CA TYR A 183 11.89 12.93 3.85
C TYR A 183 11.27 13.59 2.62
N ILE A 184 10.83 12.80 1.65
CA ILE A 184 10.15 13.30 0.45
C ILE A 184 8.76 13.81 0.80
N ALA A 185 8.02 13.10 1.66
CA ALA A 185 6.70 13.52 2.10
C ALA A 185 6.74 14.90 2.79
N ARG A 186 7.67 15.11 3.72
CA ARG A 186 7.89 16.42 4.38
C ARG A 186 8.25 17.49 3.36
N ALA A 187 9.11 17.19 2.39
CA ALA A 187 9.54 18.15 1.37
C ALA A 187 8.40 18.56 0.43
N ALA A 188 7.60 17.60 -0.04
CA ALA A 188 6.39 17.88 -0.80
C ALA A 188 5.44 18.80 -0.02
N VAL A 189 5.20 18.52 1.27
CA VAL A 189 4.34 19.34 2.12
C VAL A 189 4.93 20.74 2.37
N ARG A 190 6.25 20.88 2.54
CA ARG A 190 6.94 22.18 2.62
C ARG A 190 6.75 23.00 1.34
N GLY A 191 6.83 22.35 0.18
CA GLY A 191 6.58 22.99 -1.12
C GLY A 191 5.12 23.36 -1.36
N GLY A 192 4.22 23.04 -0.42
CA GLY A 192 2.82 23.43 -0.46
C GLY A 192 1.85 22.36 -0.94
N ALA A 193 2.29 21.09 -1.05
CA ALA A 193 1.39 19.98 -1.37
C ALA A 193 0.19 19.94 -0.41
N ASP A 194 -1.00 19.77 -0.98
CA ASP A 194 -2.28 19.76 -0.27
C ASP A 194 -2.65 18.37 0.25
N ALA A 195 -2.17 17.34 -0.45
CA ALA A 195 -2.34 15.95 -0.10
C ALA A 195 -1.15 15.12 -0.61
N LEU A 196 -1.08 13.87 -0.17
CA LEU A 196 -0.10 12.90 -0.68
C LEU A 196 -0.83 11.67 -1.20
N SER A 197 -0.30 11.04 -2.24
CA SER A 197 -0.68 9.68 -2.63
C SER A 197 0.52 8.76 -2.56
N MET A 198 0.33 7.55 -2.02
CA MET A 198 1.45 6.61 -1.89
C MET A 198 0.97 5.16 -1.73
N ILE A 199 1.65 4.19 -2.33
CA ILE A 199 2.93 4.29 -3.05
C ILE A 199 2.76 4.12 -4.56
N ASN A 200 3.74 4.60 -5.34
CA ASN A 200 3.91 4.14 -6.71
C ASN A 200 4.48 2.69 -6.73
N THR A 201 4.82 2.17 -7.91
CA THR A 201 5.32 0.80 -8.07
C THR A 201 6.76 0.62 -7.56
N ILE A 202 7.10 -0.62 -7.19
CA ILE A 202 8.42 -0.99 -6.66
C ILE A 202 9.30 -1.51 -7.80
N ASN A 203 10.55 -1.05 -7.91
CA ASN A 203 11.50 -1.54 -8.91
C ASN A 203 11.72 -3.04 -8.81
N SER A 204 11.52 -3.76 -9.92
CA SER A 204 11.77 -5.19 -9.97
C SER A 204 12.02 -5.74 -11.37
N ILE A 205 12.50 -6.99 -11.37
CA ILE A 205 12.46 -7.94 -12.48
C ILE A 205 11.64 -9.13 -11.99
N THR A 206 10.71 -9.65 -12.80
CA THR A 206 9.82 -10.74 -12.34
C THR A 206 10.36 -12.13 -12.59
N SER A 207 10.94 -12.37 -13.77
CA SER A 207 11.35 -13.69 -14.21
C SER A 207 12.33 -13.59 -15.36
N ILE A 208 13.09 -14.67 -15.55
CA ILE A 208 14.05 -14.84 -16.63
C ILE A 208 13.60 -16.03 -17.47
N ASP A 209 13.55 -15.84 -18.78
CA ASP A 209 13.38 -16.95 -19.71
C ASP A 209 14.65 -17.81 -19.71
N LEU A 210 14.56 -19.08 -19.30
CA LEU A 210 15.74 -19.91 -19.04
C LEU A 210 16.43 -20.42 -20.32
N ASP A 211 15.76 -20.35 -21.47
CA ASP A 211 16.34 -20.75 -22.75
C ASP A 211 17.10 -19.59 -23.40
N THR A 212 16.56 -18.38 -23.29
CA THR A 212 17.10 -17.18 -23.94
C THR A 212 17.88 -16.26 -23.00
N PHE A 213 17.77 -16.47 -21.68
CA PHE A 213 18.28 -15.62 -20.60
C PHE A 213 17.73 -14.18 -20.61
N VAL A 214 16.69 -13.91 -21.40
CA VAL A 214 16.06 -12.59 -21.47
C VAL A 214 15.04 -12.44 -20.34
N PRO A 215 15.14 -11.40 -19.49
CA PRO A 215 14.13 -11.16 -18.46
C PRO A 215 12.81 -10.69 -19.04
N ARG A 216 11.72 -10.92 -18.29
CA ARG A 216 10.36 -10.54 -18.68
C ARG A 216 9.94 -9.20 -18.00
N PRO A 217 9.20 -8.33 -18.71
CA PRO A 217 8.70 -8.49 -20.08
C PRO A 217 9.80 -8.26 -21.12
N ALA A 218 9.81 -9.09 -22.17
CA ALA A 218 10.81 -9.00 -23.23
C ALA A 218 10.33 -8.10 -24.36
N VAL A 219 11.21 -7.19 -24.81
CA VAL A 219 11.10 -6.43 -26.06
C VAL A 219 12.21 -6.92 -26.98
N ARG A 220 11.88 -7.86 -27.86
CA ARG A 220 12.87 -8.68 -28.60
C ARG A 220 13.83 -9.36 -27.62
N ASN A 221 15.12 -9.07 -27.68
CA ASN A 221 16.17 -9.67 -26.85
C ASN A 221 16.58 -8.78 -25.65
N LEU A 222 15.83 -7.73 -25.34
CA LEU A 222 16.13 -6.78 -24.27
C LEU A 222 14.92 -6.57 -23.36
N THR A 223 15.16 -5.98 -22.20
CA THR A 223 14.16 -5.53 -21.24
C THR A 223 14.72 -4.37 -20.41
N SER A 224 13.91 -3.77 -19.55
CA SER A 224 14.32 -2.83 -18.52
C SER A 224 13.76 -3.30 -17.17
N HIS A 225 14.27 -2.77 -16.07
CA HIS A 225 13.57 -2.88 -14.80
C HIS A 225 12.17 -2.24 -14.94
N GLY A 226 11.20 -2.77 -14.22
CA GLY A 226 9.84 -2.24 -14.25
C GLY A 226 9.27 -2.04 -12.85
N GLY A 227 8.05 -1.54 -12.82
CA GLY A 227 7.30 -1.34 -11.59
C GLY A 227 6.45 -2.54 -11.20
N TYR A 228 6.79 -3.18 -10.08
CA TYR A 228 6.00 -4.23 -9.43
C TYR A 228 4.78 -3.66 -8.69
N CYS A 229 3.66 -4.34 -8.83
CA CYS A 229 2.39 -4.06 -8.18
C CYS A 229 1.62 -5.37 -7.92
N GLY A 230 0.61 -5.30 -7.06
CA GLY A 230 -0.17 -6.45 -6.61
C GLY A 230 -0.11 -6.65 -5.09
N PRO A 231 -0.71 -7.72 -4.56
CA PRO A 231 -0.95 -7.91 -3.12
C PRO A 231 0.34 -7.99 -2.31
N ALA A 232 1.42 -8.50 -2.89
CA ALA A 232 2.74 -8.50 -2.26
C ALA A 232 3.28 -7.10 -1.93
N VAL A 233 2.76 -6.05 -2.58
CA VAL A 233 3.12 -4.65 -2.30
C VAL A 233 2.36 -4.09 -1.09
N LYS A 234 1.20 -4.65 -0.74
CA LYS A 234 0.33 -4.18 0.37
C LYS A 234 1.09 -3.96 1.69
N PRO A 235 1.85 -4.94 2.23
CA PRO A 235 2.54 -4.73 3.51
C PRO A 235 3.56 -3.58 3.48
N ILE A 236 4.24 -3.38 2.36
CA ILE A 236 5.19 -2.28 2.16
C ILE A 236 4.45 -0.94 2.13
N ALA A 237 3.35 -0.88 1.38
CA ALA A 237 2.52 0.30 1.25
C ALA A 237 1.85 0.70 2.59
N LEU A 238 1.34 -0.26 3.36
CA LEU A 238 0.79 -0.03 4.71
C LEU A 238 1.85 0.58 5.63
N ASN A 239 3.07 0.03 5.64
CA ASN A 239 4.17 0.57 6.44
C ASN A 239 4.51 2.01 6.05
N MET A 240 4.57 2.32 4.75
CA MET A 240 4.88 3.67 4.27
C MET A 240 3.77 4.68 4.57
N VAL A 241 2.50 4.29 4.41
CA VAL A 241 1.34 5.11 4.80
C VAL A 241 1.38 5.41 6.29
N HIS A 242 1.60 4.39 7.13
CA HIS A 242 1.78 4.56 8.57
C HIS A 242 2.94 5.51 8.90
N SER A 243 4.11 5.29 8.29
CA SER A 243 5.32 6.10 8.55
C SER A 243 5.10 7.58 8.28
N VAL A 244 4.37 7.92 7.23
CA VAL A 244 4.04 9.32 6.89
C VAL A 244 2.92 9.86 7.77
N ALA A 245 1.87 9.08 8.01
CA ALA A 245 0.73 9.51 8.82
C ALA A 245 1.09 9.74 10.30
N ALA A 246 1.98 8.92 10.85
CA ALA A 246 2.48 9.01 12.22
C ALA A 246 3.67 9.99 12.38
N ASP A 247 4.16 10.58 11.29
CA ASP A 247 5.36 11.43 11.32
C ASP A 247 5.17 12.70 12.16
N ALA A 248 5.87 12.78 13.29
CA ALA A 248 5.82 13.92 14.20
C ALA A 248 6.49 15.18 13.63
N GLU A 249 7.41 15.03 12.67
CA GLU A 249 8.13 16.16 12.06
C GLU A 249 7.47 16.62 10.75
N MET A 250 6.30 16.07 10.39
CA MET A 250 5.54 16.52 9.24
C MET A 250 5.14 18.00 9.43
N PRO A 251 5.47 18.92 8.49
CA PRO A 251 5.23 20.36 8.66
C PRO A 251 3.77 20.71 8.96
N ARG A 252 2.84 19.96 8.34
CA ARG A 252 1.40 19.99 8.63
C ARG A 252 0.78 18.65 8.26
N ARG A 253 -0.32 18.29 8.93
CA ARG A 253 -1.11 17.12 8.52
C ARG A 253 -1.78 17.41 7.16
N VAL A 254 -1.68 16.43 6.26
CA VAL A 254 -2.33 16.45 4.94
C VAL A 254 -3.03 15.11 4.70
N PRO A 255 -4.16 15.07 3.99
CA PRO A 255 -4.81 13.82 3.62
C PRO A 255 -3.89 12.91 2.80
N ILE A 256 -3.99 11.60 3.01
CA ILE A 256 -3.23 10.58 2.29
C ILE A 256 -4.18 9.72 1.45
N SER A 257 -3.87 9.55 0.18
CA SER A 257 -4.52 8.58 -0.71
C SER A 257 -3.64 7.32 -0.79
N GLY A 258 -4.06 6.25 -0.10
CA GLY A 258 -3.28 5.00 0.01
C GLY A 258 -3.37 4.12 -1.24
N ILE A 259 -2.25 3.57 -1.69
CA ILE A 259 -2.13 2.80 -2.94
C ILE A 259 -1.14 1.65 -2.73
N GLY A 260 -1.52 0.44 -3.17
CA GLY A 260 -0.61 -0.70 -3.25
C GLY A 260 -1.25 -2.00 -2.80
N GLY A 261 -1.51 -2.91 -3.73
CA GLY A 261 -1.98 -4.27 -3.40
C GLY A 261 -3.40 -4.39 -2.84
N ILE A 262 -4.20 -3.32 -2.87
CA ILE A 262 -5.60 -3.32 -2.43
C ILE A 262 -6.45 -4.15 -3.41
N GLN A 263 -7.18 -5.14 -2.89
CA GLN A 263 -8.09 -5.98 -3.68
C GLN A 263 -9.51 -6.04 -3.12
N SER A 264 -9.69 -5.69 -1.85
CA SER A 264 -10.94 -5.87 -1.11
C SER A 264 -11.26 -4.69 -0.18
N TRP A 265 -12.45 -4.72 0.42
CA TRP A 265 -12.85 -3.74 1.43
C TRP A 265 -11.97 -3.77 2.67
N SER A 266 -11.52 -4.96 3.10
CA SER A 266 -10.71 -5.11 4.30
C SER A 266 -9.31 -4.53 4.07
N ASP A 267 -8.72 -4.78 2.90
CA ASP A 267 -7.46 -4.14 2.51
C ASP A 267 -7.58 -2.61 2.58
N ALA A 268 -8.62 -2.05 1.95
CA ALA A 268 -8.85 -0.60 1.96
C ALA A 268 -9.04 -0.06 3.38
N THR A 269 -9.76 -0.79 4.23
CA THR A 269 -9.99 -0.43 5.63
C THR A 269 -8.69 -0.39 6.43
N GLU A 270 -7.76 -1.34 6.21
CA GLU A 270 -6.43 -1.33 6.84
C GLU A 270 -5.62 -0.08 6.48
N PHE A 271 -5.61 0.34 5.22
CA PHE A 271 -4.97 1.60 4.80
C PHE A 271 -5.58 2.81 5.53
N MET A 272 -6.91 2.84 5.65
CA MET A 272 -7.62 3.93 6.31
C MET A 272 -7.38 3.94 7.83
N LEU A 273 -7.36 2.78 8.48
CA LEU A 273 -6.98 2.63 9.89
C LEU A 273 -5.55 3.13 10.16
N LEU A 274 -4.65 3.05 9.18
CA LEU A 274 -3.30 3.61 9.22
C LEU A 274 -3.22 5.07 8.72
N GLY A 275 -4.35 5.75 8.54
CA GLY A 275 -4.41 7.19 8.32
C GLY A 275 -4.69 7.63 6.87
N ALA A 276 -4.91 6.71 5.93
CA ALA A 276 -5.38 7.08 4.60
C ALA A 276 -6.82 7.62 4.65
N THR A 277 -7.12 8.67 3.88
CA THR A 277 -8.46 9.24 3.74
C THR A 277 -9.20 8.67 2.54
N SER A 278 -8.49 8.42 1.44
CA SER A 278 -8.98 7.67 0.27
C SER A 278 -8.00 6.55 -0.07
N VAL A 279 -8.41 5.63 -0.93
CA VAL A 279 -7.55 4.58 -1.45
C VAL A 279 -7.63 4.50 -2.97
N GLN A 280 -6.50 4.23 -3.64
CA GLN A 280 -6.47 4.02 -5.07
C GLN A 280 -6.18 2.56 -5.43
N VAL A 281 -6.90 2.06 -6.43
CA VAL A 281 -6.85 0.65 -6.87
C VAL A 281 -6.49 0.57 -8.36
N CYS A 282 -5.61 -0.38 -8.69
CA CYS A 282 -5.16 -0.63 -10.07
C CYS A 282 -5.16 -2.12 -10.41
N THR A 283 -4.24 -2.89 -9.83
CA THR A 283 -4.00 -4.30 -10.21
C THR A 283 -5.25 -5.17 -10.07
N ALA A 284 -6.05 -4.97 -9.01
CA ALA A 284 -7.30 -5.70 -8.83
C ALA A 284 -8.32 -5.40 -9.94
N VAL A 285 -8.42 -4.14 -10.39
CA VAL A 285 -9.29 -3.75 -11.51
C VAL A 285 -8.81 -4.35 -12.83
N MET A 286 -7.48 -4.39 -13.04
CA MET A 286 -6.90 -5.04 -14.23
C MET A 286 -7.18 -6.55 -14.26
N HIS A 287 -7.30 -7.20 -13.10
CA HIS A 287 -7.54 -8.63 -12.99
C HIS A 287 -9.04 -8.98 -13.03
N TYR A 288 -9.88 -8.21 -12.33
CA TYR A 288 -11.27 -8.58 -12.03
C TYR A 288 -12.32 -7.60 -12.60
N GLY A 289 -11.89 -6.50 -13.21
CA GLY A 289 -12.77 -5.48 -13.79
C GLY A 289 -13.32 -4.46 -12.77
N PHE A 290 -14.08 -3.48 -13.26
CA PHE A 290 -14.55 -2.36 -12.43
C PHE A 290 -15.57 -2.73 -11.34
N ARG A 291 -16.33 -3.83 -11.52
CA ARG A 291 -17.40 -4.23 -10.60
C ARG A 291 -16.93 -4.70 -9.23
N ILE A 292 -15.61 -4.91 -9.04
CA ILE A 292 -15.08 -5.24 -7.70
C ILE A 292 -15.44 -4.19 -6.65
N VAL A 293 -15.67 -2.94 -7.07
CA VAL A 293 -16.05 -1.85 -6.16
C VAL A 293 -17.38 -2.10 -5.46
N GLU A 294 -18.30 -2.87 -6.06
CA GLU A 294 -19.59 -3.24 -5.46
C GLU A 294 -19.35 -4.00 -4.14
N GLY A 295 -18.50 -5.04 -4.18
CA GLY A 295 -18.12 -5.80 -2.98
C GLY A 295 -17.23 -5.02 -2.02
N MET A 296 -16.46 -4.04 -2.52
CA MET A 296 -15.68 -3.14 -1.66
C MET A 296 -16.59 -2.22 -0.83
N ILE A 297 -17.62 -1.65 -1.46
CA ILE A 297 -18.62 -0.80 -0.82
C ILE A 297 -19.43 -1.60 0.20
N GLU A 298 -20.04 -2.70 -0.24
CA GLU A 298 -20.90 -3.52 0.63
C GLU A 298 -20.15 -4.06 1.84
N GLY A 299 -18.92 -4.57 1.62
CA GLY A 299 -18.10 -5.12 2.69
C GLY A 299 -17.70 -4.08 3.73
N MET A 300 -17.27 -2.88 3.30
CA MET A 300 -16.91 -1.81 4.23
C MET A 300 -18.13 -1.32 5.01
N GLU A 301 -19.29 -1.16 4.36
CA GLU A 301 -20.51 -0.78 5.06
C GLU A 301 -20.96 -1.82 6.10
N ASN A 302 -20.89 -3.10 5.76
CA ASN A 302 -21.22 -4.20 6.68
C ASN A 302 -20.31 -4.16 7.91
N TRP A 303 -19.00 -4.04 7.71
CA TRP A 303 -18.04 -3.91 8.79
C TRP A 303 -18.26 -2.66 9.64
N MET A 304 -18.54 -1.51 9.01
CA MET A 304 -18.89 -0.29 9.73
C MET A 304 -20.15 -0.45 10.59
N ARG A 305 -21.19 -1.13 10.08
CA ARG A 305 -22.39 -1.46 10.86
C ARG A 305 -22.07 -2.34 12.06
N GLU A 306 -21.27 -3.39 11.86
CA GLU A 306 -20.86 -4.31 12.93
C GLU A 306 -20.08 -3.58 14.04
N LYS A 307 -19.19 -2.65 13.66
CA LYS A 307 -18.38 -1.88 14.62
C LYS A 307 -19.09 -0.63 15.16
N GLY A 308 -20.28 -0.30 14.66
CA GLY A 308 -21.03 0.89 15.07
C GLY A 308 -20.46 2.21 14.55
N PHE A 309 -19.70 2.20 13.45
CA PHE A 309 -19.19 3.41 12.79
C PHE A 309 -20.25 4.01 11.86
N ALA A 310 -20.50 5.32 12.00
CA ALA A 310 -21.44 6.05 11.16
C ALA A 310 -20.78 6.62 9.91
N LYS A 311 -19.50 7.03 10.01
CA LYS A 311 -18.71 7.66 8.95
C LYS A 311 -17.31 7.08 8.88
N THR A 312 -16.66 7.20 7.73
CA THR A 312 -15.25 6.78 7.55
C THR A 312 -14.29 7.49 8.51
N THR A 313 -14.55 8.77 8.81
CA THR A 313 -13.80 9.56 9.79
C THR A 313 -13.84 8.98 11.21
N ASP A 314 -14.80 8.12 11.53
CA ASP A 314 -14.90 7.52 12.86
C ASP A 314 -13.79 6.50 13.12
N PHE A 315 -13.15 5.95 12.08
CA PHE A 315 -12.10 4.94 12.22
C PHE A 315 -10.77 5.28 11.56
N ILE A 316 -10.71 6.26 10.65
CA ILE A 316 -9.45 6.67 10.03
C ILE A 316 -8.40 6.98 11.10
N GLY A 317 -7.22 6.37 10.97
CA GLY A 317 -6.09 6.58 11.87
C GLY A 317 -6.18 5.90 13.24
N LYS A 318 -7.24 5.13 13.53
CA LYS A 318 -7.36 4.44 14.83
C LYS A 318 -6.21 3.49 15.13
N SER A 319 -5.51 2.98 14.12
CA SER A 319 -4.36 2.07 14.32
C SER A 319 -3.00 2.76 14.40
N LEU A 320 -2.92 4.09 14.22
CA LEU A 320 -1.64 4.82 14.22
C LEU A 320 -0.86 4.65 15.53
N HIS A 321 -1.55 4.68 16.67
CA HIS A 321 -0.93 4.60 17.99
C HIS A 321 -0.63 3.15 18.44
N HIS A 322 -1.04 2.15 17.65
CA HIS A 322 -0.76 0.74 17.92
C HIS A 322 0.54 0.25 17.29
N VAL A 323 1.23 1.10 16.52
CA VAL A 323 2.55 0.82 15.98
C VAL A 323 3.58 1.61 16.79
N ALA A 324 4.46 0.88 17.47
CA ALA A 324 5.52 1.45 18.29
C ALA A 324 6.89 0.99 17.78
N ASP A 325 7.95 1.66 18.22
CA ASP A 325 9.29 1.13 18.06
C ASP A 325 9.40 -0.21 18.81
N TRP A 326 10.17 -1.16 18.28
CA TRP A 326 10.35 -2.46 18.94
C TRP A 326 10.79 -2.32 20.41
N GLY A 327 11.64 -1.33 20.70
CA GLY A 327 12.14 -1.09 22.05
C GLY A 327 11.09 -0.61 23.06
N ASP A 328 9.88 -0.27 22.60
CA ASP A 328 8.74 0.14 23.43
C ASP A 328 7.73 -1.00 23.66
N LEU A 329 7.93 -2.18 23.04
CA LEU A 329 7.06 -3.34 23.25
C LEU A 329 7.28 -3.98 24.62
N ASP A 330 6.23 -4.54 25.20
CA ASP A 330 6.28 -5.21 26.51
C ASP A 330 7.10 -6.49 26.47
N LEU A 331 8.23 -6.51 27.19
CA LEU A 331 9.09 -7.68 27.34
C LEU A 331 8.50 -8.74 28.27
N ASN A 332 7.53 -8.37 29.12
CA ASN A 332 6.90 -9.31 30.04
C ASN A 332 5.68 -10.01 29.43
N TYR A 333 5.19 -9.52 28.29
CA TYR A 333 4.14 -10.18 27.52
C TYR A 333 4.65 -11.52 26.97
N ALA A 334 3.92 -12.60 27.25
CA ALA A 334 4.28 -13.93 26.81
C ALA A 334 3.05 -14.71 26.38
N ILE A 335 3.19 -15.51 25.34
CA ILE A 335 2.16 -16.40 24.82
C ILE A 335 2.76 -17.77 24.53
N LYS A 336 1.95 -18.82 24.54
CA LYS A 336 2.36 -20.17 24.10
C LYS A 336 1.31 -20.77 23.17
N ALA A 337 1.77 -21.58 22.23
CA ALA A 337 0.88 -22.27 21.31
C ALA A 337 0.09 -23.37 22.06
N ASN A 338 -1.17 -23.54 21.68
CA ASN A 338 -2.03 -24.63 22.12
C ASN A 338 -2.69 -25.27 20.89
N ILE A 339 -2.48 -26.58 20.71
CA ILE A 339 -2.98 -27.33 19.55
C ILE A 339 -4.26 -28.06 19.95
N ASN A 340 -5.39 -27.68 19.35
CA ASN A 340 -6.65 -28.39 19.51
C ASN A 340 -6.60 -29.71 18.74
N GLN A 341 -6.53 -30.82 19.48
CA GLN A 341 -6.43 -32.18 18.93
C GLN A 341 -7.73 -32.63 18.23
N GLU A 342 -8.88 -32.05 18.57
CA GLU A 342 -10.17 -32.41 17.95
C GLU A 342 -10.28 -31.88 16.51
N THR A 343 -9.66 -30.74 16.23
CA THR A 343 -9.65 -30.10 14.90
C THR A 343 -8.39 -30.41 14.10
N CYS A 344 -7.39 -31.03 14.73
CA CYS A 344 -6.13 -31.35 14.10
C CYS A 344 -6.32 -32.38 12.98
N ILE A 345 -5.81 -32.08 11.78
CA ILE A 345 -5.83 -32.99 10.63
C ILE A 345 -4.52 -33.79 10.47
N HIS A 346 -3.66 -33.79 11.48
CA HIS A 346 -2.42 -34.57 11.54
C HIS A 346 -1.40 -34.32 10.40
N CYS A 347 -1.43 -33.15 9.77
CA CYS A 347 -0.58 -32.83 8.60
C CYS A 347 0.90 -32.56 8.94
N GLY A 348 1.21 -32.21 10.20
CA GLY A 348 2.58 -31.99 10.66
C GLY A 348 3.25 -30.68 10.27
N LEU A 349 2.57 -29.76 9.56
CA LEU A 349 3.15 -28.46 9.19
C LEU A 349 3.60 -27.64 10.40
N CYS A 350 2.82 -27.67 11.50
CA CYS A 350 3.18 -27.01 12.74
C CYS A 350 4.49 -27.56 13.34
N TYR A 351 4.63 -28.89 13.36
CA TYR A 351 5.84 -29.57 13.81
C TYR A 351 7.02 -29.20 12.93
N ILE A 352 6.92 -29.37 11.60
CA ILE A 352 8.01 -29.06 10.65
C ILE A 352 8.46 -27.60 10.77
N ALA A 353 7.51 -26.65 10.82
CA ALA A 353 7.83 -25.24 10.97
C ALA A 353 8.55 -24.95 12.30
N CYS A 354 8.19 -25.65 13.38
CA CYS A 354 8.84 -25.49 14.67
C CYS A 354 10.22 -26.18 14.72
N GLU A 355 10.30 -27.39 14.18
CA GLU A 355 11.47 -28.27 14.23
C GLU A 355 12.59 -27.76 13.31
N ASP A 356 12.28 -27.47 12.06
CA ASP A 356 13.30 -27.08 11.07
C ASP A 356 13.43 -25.55 10.96
N GLY A 357 12.41 -24.80 11.36
CA GLY A 357 12.31 -23.36 11.13
C GLY A 357 12.38 -22.46 12.37
N CYS A 358 12.24 -23.01 13.58
CA CYS A 358 12.14 -22.20 14.80
C CYS A 358 12.88 -22.80 16.02
N HIS A 359 12.16 -23.46 16.94
CA HIS A 359 12.60 -23.70 18.33
C HIS A 359 12.38 -25.13 18.85
N GLN A 360 12.10 -26.11 17.97
CA GLN A 360 12.02 -27.54 18.35
C GLN A 360 11.11 -27.79 19.58
N SER A 361 10.01 -27.03 19.63
CA SER A 361 9.10 -26.93 20.78
C SER A 361 7.80 -27.70 20.58
N ILE A 362 7.70 -28.51 19.53
CA ILE A 362 6.55 -29.38 19.29
C ILE A 362 7.08 -30.80 19.19
N ARG A 363 6.55 -31.72 20.00
CA ARG A 363 6.86 -33.14 19.92
C ARG A 363 5.90 -33.82 18.97
N MET A 364 6.43 -34.64 18.07
CA MET A 364 5.63 -35.61 17.30
C MET A 364 5.70 -36.98 17.97
N THR A 365 4.55 -37.59 18.21
CA THR A 365 4.41 -38.99 18.65
C THR A 365 3.41 -39.73 17.76
N GLN A 366 3.31 -41.05 17.91
CA GLN A 366 2.27 -41.86 17.26
C GLN A 366 1.17 -42.16 18.28
N GLN A 367 -0.09 -41.85 17.95
CA GLN A 367 -1.26 -42.24 18.72
C GLN A 367 -2.37 -42.72 17.78
N ASN A 368 -2.96 -43.89 18.08
CA ASN A 368 -4.06 -44.50 17.32
C ASN A 368 -3.81 -44.59 15.80
N GLY A 369 -2.56 -44.84 15.39
CA GLY A 369 -2.18 -44.95 13.97
C GLY A 369 -2.04 -43.62 13.23
N SER A 370 -2.02 -42.49 13.94
CA SER A 370 -1.83 -41.15 13.39
C SER A 370 -0.75 -40.37 14.14
N ASN A 371 -0.20 -39.35 13.49
CA ASN A 371 0.73 -38.43 14.15
C ASN A 371 -0.01 -37.59 15.19
N HIS A 372 0.51 -37.54 16.41
CA HIS A 372 0.04 -36.65 17.47
C HIS A 372 1.09 -35.59 17.75
N TYR A 373 0.66 -34.32 17.80
CA TYR A 373 1.54 -33.17 17.95
C TYR A 373 1.23 -32.42 19.24
N GLU A 374 2.22 -32.30 20.11
CA GLU A 374 2.07 -31.70 21.43
C GLU A 374 3.11 -30.60 21.63
N VAL A 375 2.71 -29.45 22.18
CA VAL A 375 3.63 -28.36 22.48
C VAL A 375 4.41 -28.69 23.74
N ILE A 376 5.73 -28.65 23.65
CA ILE A 376 6.65 -28.75 24.77
C ILE A 376 6.67 -27.39 25.45
N GLU A 377 5.82 -27.19 26.46
CA GLU A 377 5.56 -25.88 27.06
C GLU A 377 6.82 -25.16 27.53
N GLU A 378 7.77 -25.89 28.13
CA GLU A 378 9.02 -25.34 28.63
C GLU A 378 9.96 -24.83 27.54
N LYS A 379 9.80 -25.32 26.31
CA LYS A 379 10.59 -24.89 25.14
C LYS A 379 9.89 -23.84 24.30
N CYS A 380 8.55 -23.80 24.33
CA CYS A 380 7.77 -22.88 23.51
C CYS A 380 8.03 -21.42 23.91
N VAL A 381 8.61 -20.66 22.98
CA VAL A 381 8.91 -19.22 23.17
C VAL A 381 7.79 -18.29 22.68
N GLY A 382 6.67 -18.83 22.20
CA GLY A 382 5.54 -18.01 21.76
C GLY A 382 5.69 -17.33 20.40
N CYS A 383 6.62 -17.77 19.53
CA CYS A 383 6.89 -17.12 18.25
C CYS A 383 5.72 -17.14 17.23
N ASN A 384 4.61 -17.81 17.53
CA ASN A 384 3.37 -17.96 16.74
C ASN A 384 3.45 -18.57 15.33
N MET A 385 4.65 -18.90 14.81
CA MET A 385 4.82 -19.47 13.47
C MET A 385 3.95 -20.71 13.21
N CYS A 386 3.84 -21.63 14.19
CA CYS A 386 3.02 -22.84 14.04
C CYS A 386 1.53 -22.54 13.82
N SER A 387 1.01 -21.45 14.40
CA SER A 387 -0.37 -21.01 14.20
C SER A 387 -0.55 -20.42 12.79
N ILE A 388 0.41 -19.64 12.32
CA ILE A 388 0.38 -19.02 10.97
C ILE A 388 0.39 -20.06 9.85
N VAL A 389 1.18 -21.14 9.99
CA VAL A 389 1.28 -22.18 8.94
C VAL A 389 0.17 -23.23 9.01
N CYS A 390 -0.65 -23.23 10.08
CA CYS A 390 -1.69 -24.23 10.24
C CYS A 390 -2.79 -24.02 9.18
N PRO A 391 -3.14 -25.04 8.38
CA PRO A 391 -4.16 -24.90 7.35
C PRO A 391 -5.59 -24.94 7.89
N VAL A 392 -5.77 -25.25 9.19
CA VAL A 392 -7.07 -25.32 9.84
C VAL A 392 -7.23 -24.09 10.72
N GLU A 393 -8.12 -23.19 10.33
CA GLU A 393 -8.41 -21.97 11.08
C GLU A 393 -8.79 -22.30 12.53
N GLY A 394 -8.15 -21.61 13.48
CA GLY A 394 -8.39 -21.79 14.91
C GLY A 394 -7.88 -23.10 15.52
N CYS A 395 -7.27 -24.01 14.76
CA CYS A 395 -6.74 -25.27 15.31
C CYS A 395 -5.57 -25.04 16.28
N ILE A 396 -4.74 -24.02 16.02
CA ILE A 396 -3.66 -23.64 16.92
C ILE A 396 -3.90 -22.21 17.41
N THR A 397 -4.10 -22.08 18.71
CA THR A 397 -4.35 -20.81 19.39
C THR A 397 -3.13 -20.39 20.20
N MET A 398 -2.98 -19.08 20.43
CA MET A 398 -1.93 -18.54 21.29
C MET A 398 -2.54 -18.18 22.64
N ILE A 399 -2.13 -18.89 23.70
CA ILE A 399 -2.62 -18.71 25.05
C ILE A 399 -1.72 -17.72 25.78
N ASP A 400 -2.32 -16.74 26.45
CA ASP A 400 -1.61 -15.78 27.30
C ASP A 400 -0.91 -16.49 28.46
N GLN A 401 0.37 -16.19 28.63
CA GLN A 401 1.27 -16.68 29.68
C GLN A 401 1.97 -15.52 30.41
N THR A 402 1.47 -14.30 30.24
CA THR A 402 1.98 -13.09 30.88
C THR A 402 1.88 -13.26 32.39
N ASN A 403 3.02 -13.25 33.06
CA ASN A 403 3.17 -13.72 34.45
C ASN A 403 2.79 -12.65 35.51
N GLY A 404 1.83 -11.78 35.22
CA GLY A 404 1.34 -10.73 36.12
C GLY A 404 2.37 -9.65 36.48
N LYS A 405 3.58 -9.71 35.91
CA LYS A 405 4.57 -8.63 36.03
C LYS A 405 4.05 -7.36 35.37
N PRO A 406 4.43 -6.18 35.86
CA PRO A 406 4.09 -4.92 35.20
C PRO A 406 4.73 -4.87 33.81
N GLU A 407 4.06 -4.22 32.87
CA GLU A 407 4.60 -3.95 31.54
C GLU A 407 6.00 -3.32 31.64
N MET A 408 6.94 -3.83 30.83
CA MET A 408 8.30 -3.32 30.81
C MET A 408 8.87 -3.36 29.39
N SER A 409 9.06 -2.18 28.82
CA SER A 409 9.76 -2.00 27.54
C SER A 409 11.26 -2.27 27.64
N TRP A 410 11.90 -2.49 26.49
CA TRP A 410 13.37 -2.61 26.41
C TRP A 410 14.09 -1.35 26.88
N LYS A 411 13.57 -0.15 26.54
CA LYS A 411 14.14 1.12 27.01
C LYS A 411 14.09 1.24 28.54
N GLN A 412 12.96 0.83 29.16
CA GLN A 412 12.83 0.81 30.61
C GLN A 412 13.75 -0.23 31.26
N TYR A 413 13.83 -1.44 30.67
CA TYR A 413 14.75 -2.48 31.12
C TYR A 413 16.20 -1.99 31.13
N GLN A 414 16.69 -1.38 30.04
CA GLN A 414 18.05 -0.85 29.95
C GLN A 414 18.32 0.21 31.03
N LYS A 415 17.36 1.11 31.27
CA LYS A 415 17.47 2.13 32.31
C LYS A 415 17.57 1.51 33.70
N LEU A 416 16.67 0.58 34.04
CA LEU A 416 16.66 -0.09 35.34
C LEU A 416 17.92 -0.93 35.57
N LEU A 417 18.43 -1.57 34.51
CA LEU A 417 19.67 -2.33 34.54
C LEU A 417 20.87 -1.41 34.83
N ALA A 418 20.96 -0.26 34.15
CA ALA A 418 22.02 0.73 34.38
C ALA A 418 21.97 1.33 35.79
N GLU A 419 20.78 1.46 36.37
CA GLU A 419 20.56 1.90 37.75
C GLU A 419 20.83 0.80 38.80
N GLY A 420 21.15 -0.43 38.38
CA GLY A 420 21.37 -1.58 39.27
C GLY A 420 20.11 -2.07 39.99
N LYS A 421 18.92 -1.70 39.49
CA LYS A 421 17.62 -2.03 40.12
C LYS A 421 17.09 -3.40 39.73
N ILE A 422 17.62 -3.98 38.64
CA ILE A 422 17.22 -5.30 38.15
C ILE A 422 18.45 -6.10 37.71
N ALA A 423 18.34 -7.42 37.73
CA ALA A 423 19.36 -8.31 37.17
C ALA A 423 19.25 -8.37 35.63
N PRO A 424 20.35 -8.70 34.92
CA PRO A 424 20.28 -8.98 33.50
C PRO A 424 19.30 -10.12 33.19
N ILE A 425 18.47 -9.93 32.16
CA ILE A 425 17.66 -11.00 31.57
C ILE A 425 18.61 -12.12 31.15
N GLN A 426 18.39 -13.30 31.69
CA GLN A 426 19.14 -14.48 31.28
C GLN A 426 18.66 -14.89 29.88
N PRO A 427 19.58 -15.21 28.96
CA PRO A 427 19.16 -15.77 27.68
C PRO A 427 18.34 -17.05 27.94
N PRO A 428 17.31 -17.33 27.13
CA PRO A 428 16.56 -18.56 27.28
C PRO A 428 17.53 -19.75 27.17
N VAL A 429 17.31 -20.78 27.97
CA VAL A 429 18.06 -22.03 27.85
C VAL A 429 17.57 -22.72 26.58
N HIS A 430 18.16 -22.37 25.44
CA HIS A 430 17.93 -23.06 24.17
C HIS A 430 18.74 -24.36 24.18
N VAL A 431 18.08 -25.48 23.93
CA VAL A 431 18.69 -26.81 23.74
C VAL A 431 18.86 -27.06 22.26
#